data_AF-A0A2W5EX87-F1
#
_entry.id   AF-A0A2W5EX87-F1
#
_cell.length_a   1.000
_cell.length_b   1.000
_cell.length_c   1.000
_cell.angle_alpha   90.00
_cell.angle_beta   90.00
_cell.angle_gamma   90.00
#
_symmetry.space_group_name_H-M   'P 1'
#
loop_
_entity.id
_entity.type
_entity.pdbx_description
1 polymer ?
#
loop_
_entity_poly.entity_id
_entity_poly.type
_entity_poly.pdbx_seq_one_letter_code
_entity_poly.pdbx_strand_id
1 'polypeptide(L)'
;MSLKKKIILGIVIVLICMQFYPQARNQSSLVTNDHIEKIYEVPKNVKTILVQSCYDCHSDNTRYPWYSYIQPGGRYMAQHIQKGKEELNFSTFG
;
A
#
# COMPACT_ATOMS: atom_id res chain seq x y z
N MET A 1 22.64 3.43 -34.03
CA MET A 1 22.31 4.14 -32.76
C MET A 1 23.54 4.23 -31.87
N SER A 2 23.79 5.39 -31.25
CA SER A 2 24.81 5.56 -30.20
C SER A 2 24.54 4.66 -29.00
N LEU A 3 25.59 4.22 -28.28
CA LEU A 3 25.50 3.36 -27.09
C LEU A 3 24.54 3.94 -26.04
N LYS A 4 24.56 5.26 -25.82
CA LYS A 4 23.62 5.96 -24.93
C LYS A 4 22.17 5.72 -25.31
N LYS A 5 21.86 5.79 -26.62
CA LYS A 5 20.50 5.56 -27.15
C LYS A 5 20.06 4.11 -26.94
N LYS A 6 20.97 3.14 -27.07
CA LYS A 6 20.67 1.72 -26.80
C LYS A 6 20.35 1.46 -25.32
N ILE A 7 21.12 2.08 -24.42
CA ILE A 7 20.90 1.95 -22.96
C ILE A 7 19.54 2.55 -22.56
N ILE A 8 19.24 3.78 -23.01
CA ILE A 8 17.95 4.43 -22.73
C ILE A 8 16.79 3.57 -23.25
N LEU A 9 16.89 3.07 -24.48
CA LEU A 9 15.88 2.20 -25.06
C LEU A 9 15.69 0.93 -24.21
N GLY A 10 16.77 0.30 -23.77
CA GLY A 10 16.72 -0.86 -22.89
C GLY A 10 16.00 -0.58 -21.56
N ILE A 11 16.32 0.53 -20.89
CA ILE A 11 15.67 0.94 -19.63
C ILE A 11 14.18 1.17 -19.85
N VAL A 12 13.80 1.86 -20.92
CA VAL A 12 12.39 2.13 -21.25
C VAL A 12 11.63 0.83 -21.47
N ILE A 13 12.20 -0.12 -22.24
CA ILE A 13 11.59 -1.44 -22.46
C ILE A 13 11.38 -2.16 -21.13
N VAL A 14 12.39 -2.17 -20.24
CA VAL A 14 12.27 -2.80 -18.91
C VAL A 14 11.17 -2.15 -18.08
N LEU A 15 11.09 -0.82 -18.02
CA LEU A 15 10.05 -0.11 -17.27
C LEU A 15 8.65 -0.38 -17.81
N ILE A 16 8.49 -0.51 -19.13
CA ILE A 16 7.23 -0.87 -19.78
C ILE A 16 6.86 -2.32 -19.44
N CYS A 17 7.80 -3.27 -19.61
CA CYS A 17 7.59 -4.67 -19.27
C CYS A 17 7.19 -4.84 -17.79
N MET A 18 7.76 -4.04 -16.89
CA MET A 18 7.43 -4.08 -15.46
C MET A 18 5.98 -3.70 -15.17
N GLN A 19 5.34 -2.86 -16.00
CA GLN A 19 3.94 -2.46 -15.77
C GLN A 19 2.95 -3.62 -15.89
N PHE A 20 3.29 -4.69 -16.62
CA PHE A 20 2.42 -5.85 -16.82
C PHE A 20 2.31 -6.76 -15.58
N TYR A 21 3.05 -6.48 -14.51
CA TYR A 21 3.04 -7.25 -13.26
C TYR A 21 2.62 -6.38 -12.05
N PRO A 22 1.35 -5.92 -12.00
CA PRO A 22 0.84 -5.14 -10.87
C PRO A 22 0.75 -5.97 -9.58
N GLN A 23 0.79 -5.30 -8.44
CA GLN A 23 0.59 -5.95 -7.13
C GLN A 23 -0.89 -6.07 -6.78
N ALA A 24 -1.23 -7.09 -6.00
CA ALA A 24 -2.54 -7.19 -5.37
C ALA A 24 -2.80 -5.97 -4.46
N ARG A 25 -4.04 -5.49 -4.44
CA ARG A 25 -4.43 -4.31 -3.66
C ARG A 25 -4.88 -4.73 -2.26
N ASN A 26 -4.41 -4.02 -1.25
CA ASN A 26 -4.88 -4.12 0.15
C ASN A 26 -6.20 -3.38 0.28
N GLN A 27 -7.30 -4.02 -0.10
CA GLN A 27 -8.64 -3.45 -0.06
C GLN A 27 -9.63 -4.50 0.45
N SER A 28 -9.89 -4.46 1.75
CA SER A 28 -10.92 -5.26 2.42
C SER A 28 -12.08 -4.37 2.86
N SER A 29 -13.31 -4.84 2.65
CA SER A 29 -14.53 -4.23 3.22
C SER A 29 -14.94 -4.87 4.55
N LEU A 30 -14.23 -5.92 4.98
CA LEU A 30 -14.56 -6.66 6.19
C LEU A 30 -13.92 -5.98 7.40
N VAL A 31 -14.75 -5.66 8.39
CA VAL A 31 -14.31 -5.24 9.74
C VAL A 31 -14.53 -6.44 10.66
N THR A 32 -13.44 -7.10 11.05
CA THR A 32 -13.45 -8.24 11.96
C THR A 32 -13.64 -7.80 13.41
N ASN A 33 -13.91 -8.75 14.31
CA ASN A 33 -13.97 -8.47 15.75
C ASN A 33 -12.60 -8.09 16.34
N ASP A 34 -11.53 -8.45 15.63
CA ASP A 34 -10.14 -8.21 16.00
C ASP A 34 -9.69 -6.77 15.67
N HIS A 35 -10.57 -5.97 15.06
CA HIS A 35 -10.30 -4.57 14.74
C HIS A 35 -10.18 -3.74 16.03
N ILE A 36 -9.24 -2.80 16.09
CA ILE A 36 -8.98 -1.98 17.29
C ILE A 36 -10.25 -1.29 17.83
N GLU A 37 -11.11 -0.79 16.95
CA GLU A 37 -12.39 -0.15 17.29
C GLU A 37 -13.46 -1.10 17.87
N LYS A 38 -13.27 -2.41 17.74
CA LYS A 38 -14.14 -3.44 18.34
C LYS A 38 -13.64 -3.87 19.71
N ILE A 39 -12.33 -3.80 19.93
CA ILE A 39 -11.67 -4.19 21.17
C ILE A 39 -11.68 -3.04 22.18
N TYR A 40 -11.48 -1.81 21.71
CA TYR A 40 -11.40 -0.60 22.54
C TYR A 40 -12.44 0.44 22.15
N GLU A 41 -12.93 1.17 23.15
CA GLU A 41 -13.72 2.37 22.91
C GLU A 41 -12.80 3.50 22.41
N VAL A 42 -12.66 3.61 21.09
CA VAL A 42 -11.83 4.63 20.44
C VAL A 42 -12.63 5.93 20.30
N PRO A 43 -12.24 7.02 20.98
CA PRO A 43 -12.93 8.30 20.84
C PRO A 43 -12.92 8.81 19.39
N LYS A 44 -13.98 9.51 18.98
CA LYS A 44 -14.17 9.95 17.59
C LYS A 44 -13.01 10.79 17.04
N ASN A 45 -12.41 11.65 17.86
CA ASN A 45 -11.25 12.45 17.48
C ASN A 45 -10.01 11.58 17.22
N VAL A 46 -9.78 10.56 18.05
CA VAL A 46 -8.67 9.61 17.87
C VAL A 46 -8.89 8.76 16.63
N LYS A 47 -10.10 8.23 16.42
CA LYS A 47 -10.46 7.49 15.21
C LYS A 47 -10.17 8.30 13.94
N THR A 48 -10.51 9.59 13.95
CA THR A 48 -10.25 10.48 12.81
C THR A 48 -8.76 10.55 12.48
N ILE A 49 -7.91 10.68 13.51
CA ILE A 49 -6.45 10.68 13.35
C ILE A 49 -5.98 9.33 12.80
N LEU A 50 -6.43 8.20 13.35
CA LEU A 50 -6.04 6.88 12.89
C LEU A 50 -6.39 6.65 11.41
N VAL A 51 -7.61 7.03 11.00
CA VAL A 51 -8.07 6.91 9.61
C VAL A 51 -7.25 7.77 8.65
N GLN A 52 -6.82 8.96 9.07
CA GLN A 52 -6.09 9.90 8.22
C GLN A 52 -4.59 9.61 8.16
N SER A 53 -4.00 9.15 9.26
CA SER A 53 -2.56 9.07 9.43
C SER A 53 -2.01 7.65 9.44
N CYS A 54 -2.83 6.64 9.77
CA CYS A 54 -2.34 5.30 10.08
C CYS A 54 -2.95 4.21 9.18
N TYR A 55 -4.27 4.22 8.97
CA TYR A 55 -4.99 3.07 8.39
C TYR A 55 -4.59 2.74 6.96
N ASP A 56 -4.20 3.73 6.16
CA ASP A 56 -3.77 3.44 4.78
C ASP A 56 -2.53 2.52 4.73
N CYS A 57 -1.71 2.47 5.79
CA CYS A 57 -0.53 1.61 5.88
C CYS A 57 -0.66 0.47 6.90
N HIS A 58 -1.41 0.67 7.99
CA HIS A 58 -1.49 -0.25 9.13
C HIS A 58 -2.89 -0.89 9.28
N SER A 59 -3.65 -1.03 8.19
CA SER A 59 -4.95 -1.72 8.20
C SER A 59 -5.10 -2.58 6.94
N ASP A 60 -6.17 -3.38 6.87
CA ASP A 60 -6.52 -4.20 5.70
C ASP A 60 -7.20 -3.40 4.56
N ASN A 61 -7.22 -2.07 4.65
CA ASN A 61 -7.81 -1.21 3.63
C ASN A 61 -6.98 0.06 3.39
N THR A 62 -6.40 0.16 2.19
CA THR A 62 -5.57 1.30 1.76
C THR A 62 -6.29 2.13 0.70
N ARG A 63 -6.39 3.45 0.94
CA ARG A 63 -6.72 4.42 -0.10
C ARG A 63 -5.47 4.73 -0.91
N TYR A 64 -5.37 4.08 -2.06
CA TYR A 64 -4.19 4.19 -2.90
C TYR A 64 -4.10 5.52 -3.66
N PRO A 65 -2.95 6.22 -3.61
CA PRO A 65 -2.72 7.39 -4.46
C PRO A 65 -2.40 6.97 -5.90
N TRP A 66 -2.54 7.91 -6.85
CA TRP A 66 -2.38 7.64 -8.29
C TRP A 66 -1.03 7.02 -8.67
N TYR A 67 0.06 7.37 -7.98
CA TYR A 67 1.39 6.87 -8.31
C TYR A 67 1.58 5.39 -7.95
N SER A 68 0.70 4.82 -7.12
CA SER A 68 0.71 3.39 -6.79
C SER A 68 0.30 2.50 -7.99
N TYR A 69 -0.25 3.08 -9.05
CA TYR A 69 -0.62 2.37 -10.28
C TYR A 69 0.54 2.23 -11.27
N ILE A 70 1.69 2.87 -11.01
CA ILE A 70 2.86 2.88 -11.88
C ILE A 70 4.00 2.11 -11.20
N GLN A 71 4.59 1.15 -11.90
CA GLN A 71 5.75 0.41 -11.41
C GLN A 71 7.06 1.16 -11.68
N PRO A 72 8.08 1.05 -10.80
CA PRO A 72 8.15 0.20 -9.59
C PRO A 72 7.47 0.79 -8.33
N GLY A 73 6.95 2.01 -8.38
CA GLY A 73 6.40 2.72 -7.22
C GLY A 73 5.26 1.97 -6.51
N GLY A 74 4.35 1.37 -7.29
CA GLY A 74 3.27 0.53 -6.75
C GLY A 74 3.78 -0.68 -5.97
N ARG A 75 4.78 -1.40 -6.50
CA ARG A 75 5.40 -2.53 -5.81
C ARG A 75 6.14 -2.12 -4.56
N TYR A 76 6.89 -1.02 -4.61
CA TYR A 76 7.58 -0.48 -3.45
C TYR A 76 6.58 -0.13 -2.33
N MET A 77 5.52 0.60 -2.65
CA MET A 77 4.45 0.93 -1.69
C MET A 77 3.80 -0.33 -1.10
N ALA A 78 3.46 -1.32 -1.92
CA ALA A 78 2.86 -2.57 -1.44
C ALA A 78 3.76 -3.31 -0.44
N GLN A 79 5.08 -3.36 -0.70
CA GLN A 79 6.04 -3.94 0.23
C GLN A 79 6.11 -3.17 1.56
N HIS A 80 6.03 -1.84 1.52
CA HIS A 80 6.01 -1.02 2.74
C HIS A 80 4.73 -1.20 3.55
N ILE A 81 3.57 -1.26 2.92
CA ILE A 81 2.30 -1.54 3.60
C ILE A 81 2.35 -2.93 4.25
N GLN A 82 2.82 -3.94 3.51
CA GLN A 82 2.95 -5.30 4.03
C GLN A 82 3.82 -5.35 5.29
N LYS A 83 5.02 -4.76 5.24
CA LYS A 83 5.91 -4.67 6.41
C LYS A 83 5.32 -3.84 7.55
N GLY A 84 4.63 -2.75 7.23
CA GLY A 84 3.96 -1.92 8.23
C GLY A 84 2.91 -2.72 9.02
N LYS A 85 2.12 -3.55 8.32
CA LYS A 85 1.11 -4.42 8.94
C LYS A 85 1.72 -5.58 9.75
N GLU A 86 2.90 -6.07 9.37
CA GLU A 86 3.62 -7.10 10.13
C GLU A 86 4.04 -6.60 11.52
N GLU A 87 4.41 -5.33 11.62
CA GLU A 87 4.77 -4.70 12.90
C GLU A 87 3.52 -4.23 13.69
N LEU A 88 2.49 -3.75 12.98
CA LEU A 88 1.25 -3.27 13.58
C LEU A 88 0.10 -3.27 12.57
N ASN A 89 -0.98 -4.00 12.87
CA ASN A 89 -2.20 -4.00 12.06
C ASN A 89 -3.44 -3.69 12.93
N PHE A 90 -4.08 -2.55 12.68
CA PHE A 90 -5.31 -2.11 13.35
C PHE A 90 -6.54 -2.95 12.98
N SER A 91 -6.49 -3.70 11.88
CA SER A 91 -7.56 -4.64 11.49
C SER A 91 -7.48 -5.98 12.22
N THR A 92 -6.30 -6.34 12.72
CA THR A 92 -6.04 -7.58 13.46
C THR A 92 -5.25 -7.26 14.73
N PHE A 93 -5.79 -6.37 15.55
CA PHE A 93 -5.10 -5.76 16.68
C PHE A 93 -5.07 -6.67 17.92
N GLY A 94 -6.03 -7.61 18.04
CA GLY A 94 -6.08 -8.59 19.12
C GLY A 94 -6.98 -9.77 18.77
#